data_AF-A0A1S1X413-F1
#
_entry.id   AF-A0A1S1X413-F1
#
_cell.length_a   1.000
_cell.length_b   1.000
_cell.length_c   1.000
_cell.angle_alpha   90.00
_cell.angle_beta   90.00
_cell.angle_gamma   90.00
#
_symmetry.space_group_name_H-M   'P 1'
#
loop_
_entity.id
_entity.type
_entity.pdbx_description
1 polymer ?
#
loop_
_entity_poly.entity_id
_entity_poly.type
_entity_poly.pdbx_seq_one_letter_code
_entity_poly.pdbx_strand_id
1 'polypeptide(L)'
;MSNHTFFWHDYETFGAVPRQDRPSQFAGIRTDAELNEIGEPVMLYCRQAPDYLPTLQACLLTGITPQLCQQRGVAEHEFAGVIERELATPGTIGVGYNSLRFDDEVTRFLFWRNLIDPYAREWQNHCGRWDLLDLVRATYALRPDGIVWPKHEDGRTSFKLEHLSAANGLAHESAHDALSDVRATIALARLIRDKQPKLFDYYLTLRKKDAVKVQLSLHDPKPVLHISGMYGVERGNLAMVWPLAAHPTNANEVIVWDLTHNPAQLRGLSADVIRQRMFSRGEDLPAGVERLPIKTIHINKSPFVVANLKVLSAERAAHWSLDLDAVARHAETARALPELSSLWRSVYQREAGAPQDVDENLYGGFVSNNDRKALQKMRRLSALQLAGEMGLFEDPQLAELLFRYRARNFPTTLSGEEQNRWRQWCRARLERSAPAFQDELSALQAADLPSVQQQLLQQVADYAASLQASLA
;
A
#
# COMPACT_ATOMS: atom_id res chain seq x y z
N MET A 1 -31.18 -2.41 2.22
CA MET A 1 -30.08 -3.35 1.91
C MET A 1 -28.93 -2.53 1.36
N SER A 2 -27.69 -2.87 1.68
CA SER A 2 -26.55 -2.08 1.21
C SER A 2 -26.22 -2.48 -0.23
N ASN A 3 -26.30 -1.56 -1.18
CA ASN A 3 -26.08 -1.83 -2.62
C ASN A 3 -24.59 -1.84 -3.03
N HIS A 4 -23.66 -2.13 -2.11
CA HIS A 4 -22.24 -2.19 -2.45
C HIS A 4 -21.77 -3.62 -2.67
N THR A 5 -20.75 -3.79 -3.49
CA THR A 5 -20.03 -5.06 -3.64
C THR A 5 -18.61 -4.88 -3.13
N PHE A 6 -17.99 -5.96 -2.67
CA PHE A 6 -16.55 -5.98 -2.44
C PHE A 6 -15.84 -6.56 -3.67
N PHE A 7 -14.71 -6.00 -4.03
CA PHE A 7 -13.77 -6.64 -4.95
C PHE A 7 -12.49 -6.93 -4.18
N TRP A 8 -12.33 -8.20 -3.81
CA TRP A 8 -11.20 -8.72 -3.06
C TRP A 8 -10.06 -8.95 -4.04
N HIS A 9 -8.87 -8.43 -3.79
CA HIS A 9 -7.76 -8.54 -4.72
C HIS A 9 -6.42 -8.64 -4.01
N ASP A 10 -5.47 -9.19 -4.76
CA ASP A 10 -4.07 -9.36 -4.34
C ASP A 10 -3.17 -9.34 -5.58
N TYR A 11 -1.93 -8.87 -5.39
CA TYR A 11 -0.89 -8.89 -6.41
C TYR A 11 0.30 -9.74 -5.97
N GLU A 12 0.78 -10.55 -6.91
CA GLU A 12 2.19 -10.92 -6.89
C GLU A 12 2.99 -9.92 -7.72
N THR A 13 4.18 -9.56 -7.24
CA THR A 13 5.03 -8.53 -7.84
C THR A 13 6.45 -9.02 -7.99
N PHE A 14 7.20 -8.40 -8.90
CA PHE A 14 8.61 -8.69 -9.11
C PHE A 14 9.55 -7.92 -8.16
N GLY A 15 9.01 -7.31 -7.11
CA GLY A 15 9.79 -6.65 -6.06
C GLY A 15 8.92 -5.87 -5.09
N ALA A 16 9.52 -5.44 -3.97
CA ALA A 16 8.80 -4.88 -2.83
C ALA A 16 8.57 -3.36 -2.89
N VAL A 17 8.95 -2.68 -3.98
CA VAL A 17 8.87 -1.23 -4.12
C VAL A 17 7.81 -0.88 -5.18
N PRO A 18 6.53 -0.61 -4.81
CA PRO A 18 5.43 -0.43 -5.77
C PRO A 18 5.65 0.63 -6.85
N ARG A 19 6.43 1.66 -6.55
CA ARG A 19 6.77 2.73 -7.49
C ARG A 19 7.75 2.31 -8.59
N GLN A 20 8.59 1.31 -8.31
CA GLN A 20 9.69 0.88 -9.18
C GLN A 20 9.41 -0.48 -9.82
N ASP A 21 8.95 -1.42 -8.99
CA ASP A 21 8.73 -2.81 -9.35
C ASP A 21 7.42 -3.00 -10.12
N ARG A 22 7.39 -4.09 -10.88
CA ARG A 22 6.27 -4.40 -11.78
C ARG A 22 5.41 -5.51 -11.23
N PRO A 23 4.08 -5.47 -11.42
CA PRO A 23 3.22 -6.60 -11.09
C PRO A 23 3.58 -7.80 -11.98
N SER A 24 3.53 -9.00 -11.41
CA SER A 24 3.73 -10.27 -12.11
C SER A 24 2.40 -11.00 -12.32
N GLN A 25 1.54 -11.03 -11.29
CA GLN A 25 0.20 -11.61 -11.31
C GLN A 25 -0.79 -10.69 -10.57
N PHE A 26 -2.06 -10.76 -10.96
CA PHE A 26 -3.17 -10.20 -10.22
C PHE A 26 -4.27 -11.24 -10.10
N ALA A 27 -4.88 -11.34 -8.93
CA ALA A 27 -6.11 -12.07 -8.75
C ALA A 27 -7.16 -11.19 -8.08
N GLY A 28 -8.44 -11.49 -8.36
CA GLY A 28 -9.53 -10.89 -7.62
C GLY A 28 -10.84 -11.64 -7.73
N ILE A 29 -11.65 -11.51 -6.70
CA ILE A 29 -12.97 -12.12 -6.57
C ILE A 29 -13.94 -11.02 -6.14
N ARG A 30 -15.10 -10.96 -6.81
CA ARG A 30 -16.18 -10.07 -6.38
C ARG A 30 -17.11 -10.80 -5.43
N THR A 31 -17.58 -10.10 -4.40
CA THR A 31 -18.65 -10.58 -3.53
C THR A 31 -19.76 -9.56 -3.37
N ASP A 32 -20.96 -10.03 -3.02
CA ASP A 32 -22.01 -9.18 -2.47
C ASP A 32 -21.62 -8.62 -1.08
N ALA A 33 -22.50 -7.81 -0.50
CA ALA A 33 -22.30 -7.23 0.82
C ALA A 33 -22.32 -8.27 1.95
N GLU A 34 -22.87 -9.46 1.70
CA GLU A 34 -22.95 -10.63 2.58
C GLU A 34 -21.70 -11.52 2.48
N LEU A 35 -20.73 -11.15 1.64
CA LEU A 35 -19.48 -11.88 1.36
C LEU A 35 -19.69 -13.14 0.54
N ASN A 36 -20.80 -13.31 -0.18
CA ASN A 36 -21.00 -14.40 -1.14
C ASN A 36 -20.36 -14.04 -2.48
N GLU A 37 -19.62 -14.98 -3.08
CA GLU A 37 -18.96 -14.75 -4.37
C GLU A 37 -19.99 -14.52 -5.48
N ILE A 38 -19.73 -13.53 -6.33
CA ILE A 38 -20.58 -13.19 -7.48
C ILE A 38 -19.72 -13.06 -8.74
N GLY A 39 -20.13 -13.74 -9.81
CA GLY A 39 -19.34 -13.81 -11.04
C GLY A 39 -18.10 -14.69 -10.93
N GLU A 40 -17.30 -14.71 -11.99
CA GLU A 40 -16.08 -15.52 -12.07
C GLU A 40 -14.89 -14.78 -11.45
N PRO A 41 -13.94 -15.50 -10.81
CA PRO A 41 -12.67 -14.92 -10.41
C PRO A 41 -11.88 -14.36 -11.60
N VAL A 42 -11.17 -13.26 -11.38
CA VAL A 42 -10.21 -12.70 -12.31
C VAL A 42 -8.83 -13.17 -11.90
N MET A 43 -8.05 -13.73 -12.84
CA MET A 43 -6.64 -14.03 -12.63
C MET A 43 -5.87 -13.77 -13.92
N LEU A 44 -4.81 -12.96 -13.83
CA LEU A 44 -3.99 -12.55 -14.97
C LEU A 44 -2.52 -12.52 -14.59
N TYR A 45 -1.65 -12.84 -15.55
CA TYR A 45 -0.23 -12.52 -15.48
C TYR A 45 0.06 -11.26 -16.32
N CYS A 46 1.06 -10.47 -15.91
CA CYS A 46 1.49 -9.26 -16.61
C CYS A 46 2.84 -9.49 -17.30
N ARG A 47 2.89 -9.32 -18.63
CA ARG A 47 4.15 -9.35 -19.39
C ARG A 47 5.06 -8.22 -18.96
N GLN A 48 6.37 -8.49 -18.92
CA GLN A 48 7.38 -7.51 -18.57
C GLN A 48 7.90 -6.79 -19.81
N ALA A 49 8.06 -5.48 -19.72
CA ALA A 49 8.72 -4.69 -20.75
C ALA A 49 10.24 -4.90 -20.69
N PRO A 50 10.98 -4.67 -21.81
CA PRO A 50 12.42 -4.88 -21.86
C PRO A 50 13.25 -3.87 -21.03
N ASP A 51 12.59 -2.96 -20.29
CA ASP A 51 13.23 -1.93 -19.48
C ASP A 51 13.29 -2.27 -17.98
N TYR A 52 13.16 -3.55 -17.60
CA TYR A 52 13.07 -3.97 -16.21
C TYR A 52 13.70 -5.34 -15.94
N LEU A 53 14.39 -5.45 -14.79
CA LEU A 53 14.79 -6.71 -14.17
C LEU A 53 14.01 -6.91 -12.88
N PRO A 54 13.49 -8.12 -12.60
CA PRO A 54 12.88 -8.44 -11.32
C PRO A 54 13.93 -8.56 -10.21
N THR A 55 13.50 -8.48 -8.95
CA THR A 55 14.30 -9.01 -7.85
C THR A 55 14.20 -10.53 -7.83
N LEU A 56 15.32 -11.18 -7.55
CA LEU A 56 15.39 -12.64 -7.51
C LEU A 56 14.60 -13.17 -6.32
N GLN A 57 14.69 -12.49 -5.17
CA GLN A 57 13.96 -12.84 -3.97
C GLN A 57 12.44 -12.86 -4.18
N ALA A 58 11.88 -11.92 -4.97
CA ALA A 58 10.46 -11.92 -5.27
C ALA A 58 10.08 -13.11 -6.17
N CYS A 59 10.89 -13.42 -7.18
CA CYS A 59 10.65 -14.60 -8.03
C CYS A 59 10.71 -15.91 -7.21
N LEU A 60 11.62 -16.01 -6.24
CA LEU A 60 11.74 -17.17 -5.35
C LEU A 60 10.58 -17.29 -4.36
N LEU A 61 10.08 -16.16 -3.86
CA LEU A 61 8.95 -16.12 -2.93
C LEU A 61 7.65 -16.52 -3.62
N THR A 62 7.39 -15.97 -4.80
CA THR A 62 6.14 -16.14 -5.55
C THR A 62 6.15 -17.38 -6.44
N GLY A 63 7.33 -17.90 -6.78
CA GLY A 63 7.49 -18.94 -7.79
C GLY A 63 7.20 -18.48 -9.22
N ILE A 64 6.98 -17.18 -9.44
CA ILE A 64 6.63 -16.62 -10.75
C ILE A 64 7.91 -16.08 -11.41
N THR A 65 8.18 -16.54 -12.64
CA THR A 65 9.31 -16.07 -13.45
C THR A 65 8.87 -15.09 -14.53
N PRO A 66 9.76 -14.19 -15.00
CA PRO A 66 9.48 -13.36 -16.16
C PRO A 66 9.07 -14.17 -17.39
N GLN A 67 9.67 -15.34 -17.62
CA GLN A 67 9.32 -16.24 -18.73
C GLN A 67 7.88 -16.75 -18.63
N LEU A 68 7.42 -17.13 -17.43
CA LEU A 68 6.03 -17.52 -17.20
C LEU A 68 5.10 -16.36 -17.55
N CYS A 69 5.42 -15.16 -17.09
CA CYS A 69 4.67 -13.94 -17.42
C CYS A 69 4.69 -13.62 -18.93
N GLN A 70 5.80 -13.84 -19.64
CA GLN A 70 5.85 -13.66 -21.09
C GLN A 70 4.96 -14.68 -21.82
N GLN A 71 4.95 -15.94 -21.36
CA GLN A 71 4.18 -17.01 -21.99
C GLN A 71 2.67 -16.89 -21.74
N ARG A 72 2.26 -16.58 -20.50
CA ARG A 72 0.86 -16.62 -20.06
C ARG A 72 0.21 -15.25 -19.89
N GLY A 73 1.03 -14.21 -19.77
CA GLY A 73 0.54 -12.87 -19.45
C GLY A 73 -0.01 -12.11 -20.64
N VAL A 74 -0.69 -11.02 -20.31
CA VAL A 74 -1.17 -9.98 -21.23
C VAL A 74 -0.23 -8.76 -21.17
N ALA A 75 -0.37 -7.83 -22.12
CA ALA A 75 0.40 -6.58 -22.07
C ALA A 75 0.00 -5.72 -20.85
N GLU A 76 0.91 -4.87 -20.34
CA GLU A 76 0.66 -4.08 -19.11
C GLU A 76 -0.60 -3.20 -19.23
N HIS A 77 -0.88 -2.63 -20.41
CA HIS A 77 -2.09 -1.84 -20.63
C HIS A 77 -3.39 -2.65 -20.59
N GLU A 78 -3.39 -3.90 -21.07
CA GLU A 78 -4.54 -4.81 -21.00
C GLU A 78 -4.76 -5.27 -19.55
N PHE A 79 -3.66 -5.60 -18.86
CA PHE A 79 -3.65 -5.93 -17.43
C PHE A 79 -4.26 -4.80 -16.61
N ALA A 80 -3.76 -3.57 -16.77
CA ALA A 80 -4.28 -2.38 -16.11
C ALA A 80 -5.75 -2.11 -16.46
N GLY A 81 -6.15 -2.31 -17.72
CA GLY A 81 -7.52 -2.12 -18.17
C GLY A 81 -8.52 -3.10 -17.54
N VAL A 82 -8.13 -4.36 -17.32
CA VAL A 82 -8.99 -5.33 -16.60
C VAL A 82 -9.16 -4.91 -15.14
N ILE A 83 -8.06 -4.59 -14.46
CA ILE A 83 -8.06 -4.14 -13.07
C ILE A 83 -8.90 -2.88 -12.89
N GLU A 84 -8.78 -1.89 -13.79
CA GLU A 84 -9.60 -0.69 -13.76
C GLU A 84 -11.09 -1.01 -13.88
N ARG A 85 -11.49 -1.88 -14.81
CA ARG A 85 -12.91 -2.26 -14.96
C ARG A 85 -13.47 -2.88 -13.68
N GLU A 86 -12.73 -3.78 -13.06
CA GLU A 86 -13.19 -4.45 -11.84
C GLU A 86 -13.28 -3.47 -10.67
N LEU A 87 -12.20 -2.72 -10.39
CA LEU A 87 -12.15 -1.82 -9.23
C LEU A 87 -13.00 -0.55 -9.40
N ALA A 88 -13.23 -0.08 -10.63
CA ALA A 88 -14.02 1.12 -10.91
C ALA A 88 -15.51 0.82 -11.20
N THR A 89 -15.94 -0.44 -11.13
CA THR A 89 -17.37 -0.80 -11.22
C THR A 89 -18.16 -0.04 -10.15
N PRO A 90 -19.25 0.67 -10.49
CA PRO A 90 -20.00 1.49 -9.52
C PRO A 90 -20.39 0.73 -8.24
N GLY A 91 -20.21 1.38 -7.09
CA GLY A 91 -20.51 0.79 -5.78
C GLY A 91 -19.48 -0.24 -5.29
N THR A 92 -18.33 -0.39 -5.94
CA THR A 92 -17.28 -1.34 -5.53
C THR A 92 -16.42 -0.80 -4.38
N ILE A 93 -16.22 -1.62 -3.35
CA ILE A 93 -15.18 -1.42 -2.34
C ILE A 93 -14.04 -2.37 -2.68
N GLY A 94 -12.89 -1.85 -3.10
CA GLY A 94 -11.67 -2.64 -3.25
C GLY A 94 -11.11 -3.04 -1.88
N VAL A 95 -10.83 -4.32 -1.68
CA VAL A 95 -10.35 -4.86 -0.40
C VAL A 95 -9.22 -5.85 -0.64
N GLY A 96 -8.25 -5.88 0.26
CA GLY A 96 -7.24 -6.93 0.32
C GLY A 96 -6.69 -7.09 1.74
N TYR A 97 -5.56 -7.77 1.85
CA TYR A 97 -4.86 -7.95 3.12
C TYR A 97 -3.56 -7.13 3.09
N ASN A 98 -3.51 -6.01 3.83
CA ASN A 98 -2.43 -5.00 3.74
C ASN A 98 -2.42 -4.19 2.42
N SER A 99 -3.51 -4.23 1.66
CA SER A 99 -3.60 -3.64 0.33
C SER A 99 -3.45 -2.11 0.30
N LEU A 100 -3.93 -1.38 1.31
CA LEU A 100 -3.85 0.09 1.35
C LEU A 100 -2.41 0.62 1.45
N ARG A 101 -1.47 -0.24 1.85
CA ARG A 101 -0.04 0.09 2.01
C ARG A 101 0.83 -0.49 0.89
N PHE A 102 0.34 -1.47 0.13
CA PHE A 102 1.11 -2.13 -0.92
C PHE A 102 0.34 -2.21 -2.25
N ASP A 103 -0.64 -3.09 -2.37
CA ASP A 103 -1.39 -3.38 -3.61
C ASP A 103 -2.05 -2.16 -4.24
N ASP A 104 -2.57 -1.26 -3.41
CA ASP A 104 -3.15 -0.02 -3.89
C ASP A 104 -2.09 0.93 -4.46
N GLU A 105 -0.89 0.92 -3.88
CA GLU A 105 0.24 1.67 -4.43
C GLU A 105 0.68 1.03 -5.76
N VAL A 106 0.74 -0.30 -5.85
CA VAL A 106 1.00 -1.02 -7.11
C VAL A 106 -0.04 -0.62 -8.16
N THR A 107 -1.32 -0.64 -7.80
CA THR A 107 -2.43 -0.25 -8.68
C THR A 107 -2.27 1.20 -9.15
N ARG A 108 -1.95 2.13 -8.24
CA ARG A 108 -1.77 3.55 -8.57
C ARG A 108 -0.63 3.78 -9.55
N PHE A 109 0.52 3.16 -9.32
CA PHE A 109 1.68 3.28 -10.22
C PHE A 109 1.47 2.53 -11.54
N LEU A 110 0.79 1.39 -11.52
CA LEU A 110 0.34 0.69 -12.73
C LEU A 110 -0.57 1.59 -13.58
N PHE A 111 -1.56 2.22 -12.95
CA PHE A 111 -2.51 3.12 -13.60
C PHE A 111 -1.81 4.36 -14.15
N TRP A 112 -0.93 4.96 -13.36
CA TRP A 112 -0.08 6.07 -13.77
C TRP A 112 0.68 5.76 -15.07
N ARG A 113 1.45 4.67 -15.09
CA ARG A 113 2.21 4.24 -16.28
C ARG A 113 1.35 3.88 -17.49
N ASN A 114 0.08 3.56 -17.26
CA ASN A 114 -0.90 3.20 -18.29
C ASN A 114 -1.92 4.31 -18.58
N LEU A 115 -1.59 5.55 -18.20
CA LEU A 115 -2.36 6.77 -18.49
C LEU A 115 -3.78 6.77 -17.88
N ILE A 116 -4.02 5.91 -16.90
CA ILE A 116 -5.27 5.76 -16.15
C ILE A 116 -5.25 6.72 -14.96
N ASP A 117 -6.39 7.31 -14.59
CA ASP A 117 -6.47 8.09 -13.36
C ASP A 117 -6.17 7.18 -12.14
N PRO A 118 -5.09 7.43 -11.38
CA PRO A 118 -4.65 6.53 -10.31
C PRO A 118 -5.62 6.45 -9.12
N TYR A 119 -6.51 7.43 -8.99
CA TYR A 119 -7.33 7.63 -7.79
C TYR A 119 -8.84 7.49 -8.06
N ALA A 120 -9.30 7.61 -9.31
CA ALA A 120 -10.73 7.61 -9.65
C ALA A 120 -11.49 6.41 -9.08
N ARG A 121 -10.94 5.19 -9.21
CA ARG A 121 -11.52 3.95 -8.67
C ARG A 121 -11.71 3.97 -7.15
N GLU A 122 -11.02 4.85 -6.43
CA GLU A 122 -11.02 4.90 -4.97
C GLU A 122 -12.23 5.67 -4.40
N TRP A 123 -12.96 6.43 -5.22
CA TRP A 123 -14.03 7.32 -4.74
C TRP A 123 -15.14 7.64 -5.75
N GLN A 124 -14.87 7.62 -7.06
CA GLN A 124 -15.90 7.90 -8.07
C GLN A 124 -16.97 6.81 -8.08
N ASN A 125 -18.17 7.13 -8.56
CA ASN A 125 -19.27 6.17 -8.73
C ASN A 125 -19.60 5.38 -7.45
N HIS A 126 -19.49 6.04 -6.29
CA HIS A 126 -19.68 5.44 -4.97
C HIS A 126 -18.69 4.32 -4.62
N CYS A 127 -17.58 4.21 -5.35
CA CYS A 127 -16.50 3.29 -5.00
C CYS A 127 -15.81 3.68 -3.68
N GLY A 128 -14.98 2.77 -3.19
CA GLY A 128 -14.21 2.94 -1.97
C GLY A 128 -13.09 1.91 -1.87
N ARG A 129 -12.34 1.99 -0.78
CA ARG A 129 -11.27 1.04 -0.45
C ARG A 129 -11.30 0.66 1.01
N TRP A 130 -10.84 -0.53 1.33
CA TRP A 130 -10.75 -1.05 2.69
C TRP A 130 -9.61 -2.06 2.80
N ASP A 131 -9.21 -2.40 4.02
CA ASP A 131 -8.09 -3.30 4.28
C ASP A 131 -8.40 -4.17 5.50
N LEU A 132 -8.27 -5.48 5.33
CA LEU A 132 -8.61 -6.43 6.37
C LEU A 132 -7.59 -6.46 7.51
N LEU A 133 -6.32 -6.10 7.28
CA LEU A 133 -5.26 -6.30 8.26
C LEU A 133 -5.50 -5.50 9.55
N ASP A 134 -5.90 -4.24 9.44
CA ASP A 134 -6.19 -3.43 10.65
C ASP A 134 -7.53 -3.85 11.31
N LEU A 135 -8.45 -4.53 10.60
CA LEU A 135 -9.59 -5.22 11.22
C LEU A 135 -9.12 -6.43 12.05
N VAL A 136 -8.23 -7.25 11.50
CA VAL A 136 -7.65 -8.41 12.21
C VAL A 136 -6.97 -7.94 13.49
N ARG A 137 -6.13 -6.91 13.40
CA ARG A 137 -5.46 -6.32 14.57
C ARG A 137 -6.45 -5.78 15.60
N ALA A 138 -7.48 -5.07 15.17
CA ALA A 138 -8.51 -4.57 16.07
C ALA A 138 -9.28 -5.70 16.75
N THR A 139 -9.56 -6.77 16.01
CA THR A 139 -10.23 -7.97 16.54
C THR A 139 -9.37 -8.63 17.61
N TYR A 140 -8.09 -8.87 17.33
CA TYR A 140 -7.14 -9.37 18.32
C TYR A 140 -7.05 -8.46 19.55
N ALA A 141 -6.90 -7.15 19.35
CA ALA A 141 -6.68 -6.20 20.42
C ALA A 141 -7.90 -6.02 21.32
N LEU A 142 -9.11 -6.02 20.76
CA LEU A 142 -10.33 -5.61 21.45
C LEU A 142 -11.28 -6.76 21.73
N ARG A 143 -11.45 -7.70 20.79
CA ARG A 143 -12.46 -8.76 20.82
C ARG A 143 -11.90 -10.08 20.25
N PRO A 144 -10.92 -10.70 20.93
CA PRO A 144 -10.20 -11.86 20.37
C PRO A 144 -11.04 -13.15 20.36
N ASP A 145 -12.14 -13.20 21.12
CA ASP A 145 -12.91 -14.40 21.35
C ASP A 145 -13.49 -14.99 20.05
N GLY A 146 -13.42 -16.31 19.93
CA GLY A 146 -13.94 -17.07 18.80
C GLY A 146 -12.98 -17.22 17.62
N ILE A 147 -11.76 -16.67 17.71
CA ILE A 147 -10.69 -16.78 16.71
C ILE A 147 -9.43 -17.33 17.37
N VAL A 148 -8.75 -18.26 16.71
CA VAL A 148 -7.46 -18.80 17.12
C VAL A 148 -6.35 -17.87 16.63
N TRP A 149 -5.53 -17.38 17.56
CA TRP A 149 -4.45 -16.44 17.26
C TRP A 149 -3.10 -17.17 17.24
N PRO A 150 -2.52 -17.47 16.06
CA PRO A 150 -1.27 -18.19 15.95
C PRO A 150 -0.11 -17.37 16.52
N LYS A 151 0.94 -18.06 16.96
CA LYS A 151 2.18 -17.45 17.46
C LYS A 151 3.37 -17.85 16.60
N HIS A 152 4.33 -16.94 16.49
CA HIS A 152 5.66 -17.21 15.99
C HIS A 152 6.45 -18.06 17.01
N GLU A 153 7.60 -18.58 16.58
CA GLU A 153 8.52 -19.35 17.44
C GLU A 153 8.99 -18.54 18.66
N ASP A 154 9.12 -17.21 18.51
CA ASP A 154 9.45 -16.29 19.60
C ASP A 154 8.27 -15.96 20.54
N GLY A 155 7.12 -16.59 20.33
CA GLY A 155 5.91 -16.43 21.14
C GLY A 155 5.05 -15.20 20.80
N ARG A 156 5.48 -14.32 19.89
CA ARG A 156 4.68 -13.17 19.45
C ARG A 156 3.53 -13.63 18.56
N THR A 157 2.37 -12.97 18.68
CA THR A 157 1.21 -13.28 17.82
C THR A 157 1.52 -12.95 16.37
N SER A 158 1.16 -13.86 15.47
CA SER A 158 1.32 -13.67 14.03
C SER A 158 0.05 -13.13 13.39
N PHE A 159 0.21 -12.12 12.55
CA PHE A 159 -0.84 -11.59 11.66
C PHE A 159 -0.54 -11.91 10.20
N LYS A 160 0.20 -12.99 9.95
CA LYS A 160 0.40 -13.52 8.61
C LYS A 160 -0.86 -14.25 8.17
N LEU A 161 -1.30 -14.02 6.92
CA LEU A 161 -2.56 -14.57 6.42
C LEU A 161 -2.50 -16.10 6.38
N GLU A 162 -1.36 -16.66 5.95
CA GLU A 162 -1.10 -18.09 5.91
C GLU A 162 -1.18 -18.73 7.31
N HIS A 163 -0.62 -18.07 8.34
CA HIS A 163 -0.67 -18.55 9.72
C HIS A 163 -2.10 -18.49 10.30
N LEU A 164 -2.81 -17.38 10.07
CA LEU A 164 -4.19 -17.20 10.56
C LEU A 164 -5.15 -18.19 9.90
N SER A 165 -5.01 -18.39 8.59
CA SER A 165 -5.84 -19.33 7.83
C SER A 165 -5.67 -20.75 8.34
N ALA A 166 -4.42 -21.21 8.45
CA ALA A 166 -4.10 -22.53 8.97
C ALA A 166 -4.63 -22.75 10.40
N ALA A 167 -4.39 -21.79 11.30
CA ALA A 167 -4.80 -21.89 12.70
C ALA A 167 -6.32 -21.93 12.91
N ASN A 168 -7.10 -21.42 11.96
CA ASN A 168 -8.56 -21.36 12.03
C ASN A 168 -9.25 -22.35 11.07
N GLY A 169 -8.49 -23.28 10.46
CA GLY A 169 -9.03 -24.29 9.55
C GLY A 169 -9.65 -23.71 8.27
N LEU A 170 -9.14 -22.56 7.81
CA LEU A 170 -9.58 -21.92 6.57
C LEU A 170 -8.78 -22.49 5.39
N ALA A 171 -9.46 -22.74 4.26
CA ALA A 171 -8.79 -23.23 3.06
C ALA A 171 -7.75 -22.21 2.55
N HIS A 172 -6.53 -22.69 2.36
CA HIS A 172 -5.40 -21.94 1.81
C HIS A 172 -4.51 -22.95 1.07
N GLU A 173 -4.79 -23.18 -0.21
CA GLU A 173 -4.23 -24.30 -0.98
C GLU A 173 -2.75 -24.11 -1.34
N SER A 174 -2.36 -22.90 -1.72
CA SER A 174 -0.97 -22.51 -1.97
C SER A 174 -0.75 -21.09 -1.45
N ALA A 175 0.16 -20.91 -0.50
CA ALA A 175 0.62 -19.57 -0.14
C ALA A 175 1.39 -18.96 -1.32
N HIS A 176 1.26 -17.65 -1.51
CA HIS A 176 1.91 -16.92 -2.62
C HIS A 176 1.38 -17.29 -4.02
N ASP A 177 0.10 -17.66 -4.07
CA ASP A 177 -0.71 -17.58 -5.28
C ASP A 177 -1.82 -16.56 -5.00
N ALA A 178 -1.87 -15.48 -5.79
CA ALA A 178 -2.76 -14.36 -5.53
C ALA A 178 -4.24 -14.78 -5.38
N LEU A 179 -4.69 -15.82 -6.09
CA LEU A 179 -6.09 -16.27 -5.99
C LEU A 179 -6.36 -17.02 -4.67
N SER A 180 -5.43 -17.86 -4.23
CA SER A 180 -5.47 -18.51 -2.92
C SER A 180 -5.50 -17.48 -1.78
N ASP A 181 -4.66 -16.45 -1.86
CA ASP A 181 -4.60 -15.37 -0.86
C ASP A 181 -5.89 -14.52 -0.84
N VAL A 182 -6.50 -14.26 -2.00
CA VAL A 182 -7.83 -13.62 -2.09
C VAL A 182 -8.90 -14.46 -1.39
N ARG A 183 -8.94 -15.77 -1.64
CA ARG A 183 -9.93 -16.68 -0.99
C ARG A 183 -9.71 -16.78 0.51
N ALA A 184 -8.47 -16.87 0.96
CA ALA A 184 -8.10 -16.86 2.38
C ALA A 184 -8.53 -15.54 3.06
N THR A 185 -8.33 -14.41 2.38
CA THR A 185 -8.78 -13.08 2.86
C THR A 185 -10.30 -13.03 3.02
N ILE A 186 -11.07 -13.51 2.04
CA ILE A 186 -12.54 -13.59 2.12
C ILE A 186 -12.97 -14.50 3.28
N ALA A 187 -12.35 -15.67 3.42
CA ALA A 187 -12.67 -16.61 4.49
C ALA A 187 -12.40 -16.02 5.89
N LEU A 188 -11.29 -15.30 6.05
CA LEU A 188 -10.97 -14.61 7.30
C LEU A 188 -11.95 -13.46 7.58
N ALA A 189 -12.36 -12.71 6.55
CA ALA A 189 -13.38 -11.67 6.68
C ALA A 189 -14.73 -12.24 7.14
N ARG A 190 -15.16 -13.38 6.57
CA ARG A 190 -16.36 -14.12 7.00
C ARG A 190 -16.24 -14.55 8.47
N LEU A 191 -15.12 -15.17 8.85
CA LEU A 191 -14.86 -15.58 10.23
C LEU A 191 -14.98 -14.40 11.22
N ILE A 192 -14.36 -13.26 10.92
CA ILE A 192 -14.43 -12.07 11.78
C ILE A 192 -15.85 -11.52 11.84
N ARG A 193 -16.56 -11.48 10.71
CA ARG A 193 -17.94 -11.01 10.68
C ARG A 193 -18.86 -11.91 11.51
N ASP A 194 -18.67 -13.22 11.47
CA ASP A 194 -19.49 -14.18 12.21
C ASP A 194 -19.24 -14.08 13.73
N LYS A 195 -17.97 -13.95 14.14
CA LYS A 195 -17.60 -13.89 15.56
C LYS A 195 -17.78 -12.51 16.17
N GLN A 196 -17.51 -11.46 15.40
CA GLN A 196 -17.45 -10.07 15.87
C GLN A 196 -18.17 -9.10 14.92
N PRO A 197 -19.49 -9.29 14.64
CA PRO A 197 -20.22 -8.54 13.60
C PRO A 197 -20.24 -7.03 13.86
N LYS A 198 -20.42 -6.61 15.11
CA LYS A 198 -20.43 -5.18 15.48
C LYS A 198 -19.10 -4.49 15.22
N LEU A 199 -17.97 -5.20 15.41
CA LEU A 199 -16.64 -4.66 15.15
C LEU A 199 -16.38 -4.54 13.65
N PHE A 200 -16.77 -5.57 12.89
CA PHE A 200 -16.73 -5.57 11.43
C PHE A 200 -17.50 -4.38 10.85
N ASP A 201 -18.78 -4.24 11.23
CA ASP A 201 -19.66 -3.17 10.76
C ASP A 201 -19.12 -1.79 11.12
N TYR A 202 -18.64 -1.62 12.36
CA TYR A 202 -18.04 -0.37 12.81
C TYR A 202 -16.83 0.01 11.96
N TYR A 203 -15.87 -0.90 11.81
CA TYR A 203 -14.66 -0.63 11.06
C TYR A 203 -14.93 -0.40 9.57
N LEU A 204 -15.93 -1.07 8.99
CA LEU A 204 -16.36 -0.82 7.63
C LEU A 204 -16.85 0.63 7.44
N THR A 205 -17.45 1.26 8.47
CA THR A 205 -17.81 2.70 8.39
C THR A 205 -16.58 3.61 8.27
N LEU A 206 -15.46 3.23 8.90
CA LEU A 206 -14.21 3.99 8.91
C LEU A 206 -13.48 3.98 7.56
N ARG A 207 -13.97 3.24 6.56
CA ARG A 207 -13.52 3.37 5.16
C ARG A 207 -13.80 4.76 4.57
N LYS A 208 -14.78 5.49 5.13
CA LYS A 208 -15.13 6.83 4.69
C LYS A 208 -14.38 7.86 5.53
N LYS A 209 -13.63 8.74 4.86
CA LYS A 209 -12.83 9.80 5.49
C LYS A 209 -13.61 10.64 6.50
N ASP A 210 -14.89 10.92 6.23
CA ASP A 210 -15.70 11.78 7.09
C ASP A 210 -16.05 11.09 8.41
N ALA A 211 -16.25 9.76 8.40
CA ALA A 211 -16.44 8.99 9.62
C ALA A 211 -15.17 9.02 10.50
N VAL A 212 -14.00 8.91 9.88
CA VAL A 212 -12.69 9.03 10.56
C VAL A 212 -12.50 10.43 11.15
N LYS A 213 -12.82 11.49 10.40
CA LYS A 213 -12.73 12.88 10.88
C LYS A 213 -13.59 13.16 12.10
N VAL A 214 -14.78 12.55 12.19
CA VAL A 214 -15.63 12.65 13.38
C VAL A 214 -14.92 12.08 14.61
N GLN A 215 -14.19 10.96 14.47
CA GLN A 215 -13.44 10.37 15.58
C GLN A 215 -12.20 11.19 15.95
N LEU A 216 -11.51 11.77 14.95
CA LEU A 216 -10.29 12.57 15.12
C LEU A 216 -10.56 14.09 15.10
N SER A 217 -11.66 14.53 15.70
CA SER A 217 -12.06 15.94 15.67
C SER A 217 -10.95 16.85 16.23
N LEU A 218 -10.54 17.86 15.45
CA LEU A 218 -9.61 18.90 15.88
C LEU A 218 -10.33 20.10 16.52
N HIS A 219 -11.65 20.21 16.34
CA HIS A 219 -12.46 21.29 16.94
C HIS A 219 -12.80 21.03 18.40
N ASP A 220 -12.96 19.75 18.75
CA ASP A 220 -13.22 19.27 20.11
C ASP A 220 -12.33 18.02 20.35
N PRO A 221 -11.00 18.21 20.49
CA PRO A 221 -10.07 17.12 20.59
C PRO A 221 -10.25 16.35 21.88
N LYS A 222 -10.24 15.03 21.75
CA LYS A 222 -10.43 14.05 22.83
C LYS A 222 -9.45 12.90 22.63
N PRO A 223 -9.21 12.07 23.66
CA PRO A 223 -8.47 10.83 23.48
C PRO A 223 -9.22 9.90 22.52
N VAL A 224 -8.46 9.25 21.64
CA VAL A 224 -8.95 8.33 20.63
C VAL A 224 -8.16 7.05 20.71
N LEU A 225 -8.83 5.90 20.69
CA LEU A 225 -8.15 4.62 20.53
C LEU A 225 -7.78 4.44 19.05
N HIS A 226 -6.52 4.16 18.76
CA HIS A 226 -6.03 3.86 17.42
C HIS A 226 -5.37 2.48 17.36
N ILE A 227 -5.68 1.70 16.33
CA ILE A 227 -4.99 0.45 16.02
C ILE A 227 -4.06 0.66 14.83
N SER A 228 -2.80 0.26 14.97
CA SER A 228 -1.79 0.31 13.92
C SER A 228 -0.63 -0.64 14.23
N GLY A 229 -0.14 -1.36 13.22
CA GLY A 229 1.06 -2.19 13.35
C GLY A 229 2.31 -1.43 13.82
N MET A 230 2.34 -0.10 13.69
CA MET A 230 3.46 0.73 14.17
C MET A 230 3.58 0.76 15.72
N TYR A 231 2.54 0.36 16.45
CA TYR A 231 2.58 0.30 17.91
C TYR A 231 3.18 -1.00 18.47
N GLY A 232 3.40 -2.00 17.62
CA GLY A 232 3.94 -3.29 18.04
C GLY A 232 2.89 -4.25 18.59
N VAL A 233 3.14 -5.55 18.37
CA VAL A 233 2.23 -6.65 18.74
C VAL A 233 2.14 -6.85 20.25
N GLU A 234 3.20 -6.51 20.97
CA GLU A 234 3.30 -6.55 22.42
C GLU A 234 2.32 -5.59 23.11
N ARG A 235 1.94 -4.51 22.43
CA ARG A 235 0.89 -3.58 22.84
C ARG A 235 -0.46 -3.88 22.19
N GLY A 236 -0.62 -5.05 21.57
CA GLY A 236 -1.81 -5.39 20.80
C GLY A 236 -1.98 -4.54 19.53
N ASN A 237 -0.94 -3.87 19.05
CA ASN A 237 -0.99 -2.86 17.99
C ASN A 237 -1.89 -1.66 18.34
N LEU A 238 -2.00 -1.31 19.63
CA LEU A 238 -2.97 -0.34 20.14
C LEU A 238 -2.29 0.83 20.85
N ALA A 239 -2.82 2.03 20.66
CA ALA A 239 -2.47 3.20 21.46
C ALA A 239 -3.70 4.08 21.76
N MET A 240 -3.64 4.78 22.90
CA MET A 240 -4.49 5.96 23.16
C MET A 240 -3.79 7.17 22.59
N VAL A 241 -4.43 7.90 21.69
CA VAL A 241 -3.82 9.05 21.03
C VAL A 241 -4.64 10.32 21.20
N TRP A 242 -3.96 11.47 21.12
CA TRP A 242 -4.57 12.79 21.10
C TRP A 242 -4.36 13.47 19.74
N PRO A 243 -5.42 13.92 19.05
CA PRO A 243 -5.29 14.75 17.84
C PRO A 243 -4.67 16.11 18.16
N LEU A 244 -3.45 16.35 17.65
CA LEU A 244 -2.71 17.60 17.88
C LEU A 244 -3.06 18.67 16.85
N ALA A 245 -3.00 18.32 15.56
CA ALA A 245 -3.20 19.26 14.46
C ALA A 245 -3.44 18.52 13.14
N ALA A 246 -3.99 19.23 12.15
CA ALA A 246 -3.94 18.79 10.77
C ALA A 246 -2.50 18.89 10.25
N HIS A 247 -2.08 17.96 9.38
CA HIS A 247 -0.78 18.03 8.74
C HIS A 247 -0.73 19.23 7.77
N PRO A 248 0.33 20.05 7.79
CA PRO A 248 0.33 21.36 7.12
C PRO A 248 0.34 21.27 5.58
N THR A 249 0.82 20.17 5.01
CA THR A 249 0.93 19.97 3.55
C THR A 249 0.14 18.79 3.03
N ASN A 250 -0.46 17.98 3.91
CA ASN A 250 -1.27 16.81 3.51
C ASN A 250 -2.61 16.87 4.22
N ALA A 251 -3.65 17.28 3.49
CA ALA A 251 -5.00 17.41 4.04
C ALA A 251 -5.63 16.08 4.50
N ASN A 252 -5.02 14.93 4.17
CA ASN A 252 -5.46 13.62 4.60
C ASN A 252 -4.71 13.10 5.85
N GLU A 253 -3.84 13.89 6.46
CA GLU A 253 -3.09 13.47 7.66
C GLU A 253 -3.46 14.30 8.88
N VAL A 254 -3.62 13.61 10.02
CA VAL A 254 -3.76 14.21 11.35
C VAL A 254 -2.55 13.83 12.19
N ILE A 255 -1.87 14.82 12.74
CA ILE A 255 -0.76 14.63 13.67
C ILE A 255 -1.35 14.25 15.02
N VAL A 256 -0.87 13.15 15.59
CA VAL A 256 -1.35 12.62 16.87
C VAL A 256 -0.19 12.35 17.83
N TRP A 257 -0.48 12.45 19.11
CA TRP A 257 0.43 12.13 20.22
C TRP A 257 0.00 10.84 20.91
N ASP A 258 0.92 9.91 21.20
CA ASP A 258 0.63 8.73 22.04
C ASP A 258 0.54 9.14 23.52
N LEU A 259 -0.66 9.04 24.10
CA LEU A 259 -0.99 9.44 25.47
C LEU A 259 -0.44 8.49 26.54
N THR A 260 0.25 7.41 26.16
CA THR A 260 1.10 6.69 27.13
C THR A 260 2.30 7.54 27.57
N HIS A 261 2.60 8.64 26.87
CA HIS A 261 3.70 9.54 27.18
C HIS A 261 3.17 10.95 27.45
N ASN A 262 3.86 11.70 28.32
CA ASN A 262 3.42 13.03 28.73
C ASN A 262 3.59 14.08 27.61
N PRO A 263 2.52 14.71 27.08
CA PRO A 263 2.59 15.73 26.03
C PRO A 263 3.29 17.01 26.44
N ALA A 264 3.51 17.25 27.74
CA ALA A 264 4.30 18.39 28.22
C ALA A 264 5.72 18.43 27.61
N GLN A 265 6.23 17.29 27.12
CA GLN A 265 7.49 17.22 26.37
C GLN A 265 7.55 18.15 25.15
N LEU A 266 6.40 18.53 24.56
CA LEU A 266 6.36 19.47 23.43
C LEU A 266 6.64 20.92 23.86
N ARG A 267 6.48 21.25 25.14
CA ARG A 267 6.64 22.64 25.62
C ARG A 267 8.10 23.06 25.52
N GLY A 268 8.33 24.16 24.80
CA GLY A 268 9.66 24.75 24.66
C GLY A 268 10.56 24.08 23.61
N LEU A 269 10.10 23.04 22.90
CA LEU A 269 10.86 22.47 21.79
C LEU A 269 10.77 23.36 20.54
N SER A 270 11.90 23.56 19.87
CA SER A 270 11.96 24.20 18.55
C SER A 270 11.59 23.21 17.44
N ALA A 271 11.25 23.73 16.26
CA ALA A 271 10.97 22.91 15.09
C ALA A 271 12.16 22.01 14.71
N ASP A 272 13.39 22.52 14.80
CA ASP A 272 14.61 21.77 14.46
C ASP A 272 14.85 20.59 15.40
N VAL A 273 14.63 20.79 16.71
CA VAL A 273 14.75 19.70 17.70
C VAL A 273 13.69 18.63 17.45
N ILE A 274 12.45 19.04 17.14
CA ILE A 274 11.39 18.08 16.78
C ILE A 274 11.76 17.32 15.50
N ARG A 275 12.25 18.01 14.46
CA ARG A 275 12.70 17.38 13.20
C ARG A 275 13.80 16.36 13.44
N GLN A 276 14.82 16.71 14.21
CA GLN A 276 15.90 15.79 14.58
C GLN A 276 15.34 14.54 15.28
N ARG A 277 14.45 14.73 16.27
CA ARG A 277 13.86 13.61 17.02
C ARG A 277 12.90 12.75 16.20
N MET A 278 12.25 13.31 15.17
CA MET A 278 11.26 12.60 14.35
C MET A 278 11.86 11.93 13.10
N PHE A 279 12.82 12.57 12.44
CA PHE A 279 13.29 12.16 11.11
C PHE A 279 14.66 11.48 11.10
N SER A 280 15.45 11.57 12.18
CA SER A 280 16.68 10.78 12.32
C SER A 280 16.37 9.31 12.59
N ARG A 281 17.27 8.39 12.21
CA ARG A 281 17.18 6.99 12.66
C ARG A 281 17.43 6.93 14.16
N GLY A 282 16.93 5.89 14.83
CA GLY A 282 17.08 5.75 16.28
C GLY A 282 18.55 5.72 16.72
N GLU A 283 19.40 5.06 15.94
CA GLU A 283 20.85 4.97 16.14
C GLU A 283 21.59 6.31 15.94
N ASP A 284 21.00 7.23 15.17
CA ASP A 284 21.58 8.55 14.89
C ASP A 284 21.16 9.62 15.92
N LEU A 285 20.31 9.26 16.89
CA LEU A 285 19.88 10.20 17.93
C LEU A 285 21.00 10.40 18.96
N PRO A 286 21.19 11.63 19.47
CA PRO A 286 22.15 11.87 20.55
C PRO A 286 21.82 11.03 21.78
N ALA A 287 22.87 10.64 22.54
CA ALA A 287 22.69 9.87 23.76
C ALA A 287 21.72 10.56 24.74
N GLY A 288 20.74 9.80 25.24
CA GLY A 288 19.68 10.30 26.13
C GLY A 288 18.53 11.05 25.44
N VAL A 289 18.56 11.20 24.11
CA VAL A 289 17.45 11.79 23.34
C VAL A 289 16.56 10.69 22.77
N GLU A 290 15.33 10.62 23.25
CA GLU A 290 14.35 9.66 22.77
C GLU A 290 13.56 10.19 21.56
N ARG A 291 13.03 9.31 20.71
CA ARG A 291 12.09 9.70 19.66
C ARG A 291 10.83 10.29 20.29
N LEU A 292 10.30 11.37 19.69
CA LEU A 292 9.02 11.92 20.14
C LEU A 292 7.88 10.92 19.82
N PRO A 293 6.92 10.71 20.73
CA PRO A 293 5.75 9.84 20.53
C PRO A 293 4.68 10.47 19.62
N ILE A 294 5.14 10.99 18.48
CA ILE A 294 4.32 11.62 17.46
C ILE A 294 4.17 10.65 16.29
N LYS A 295 2.94 10.54 15.80
CA LYS A 295 2.60 9.79 14.59
C LYS A 295 1.65 10.63 13.74
N THR A 296 1.57 10.36 12.43
CA THR A 296 0.46 10.84 11.61
C THR A 296 -0.53 9.72 11.30
N ILE A 297 -1.82 10.04 11.31
CA ILE A 297 -2.91 9.15 10.90
C ILE A 297 -3.44 9.62 9.55
N HIS A 298 -3.36 8.74 8.55
CA HIS A 298 -3.87 8.99 7.21
C HIS A 298 -5.36 8.66 7.15
N ILE A 299 -6.23 9.67 7.11
CA ILE A 299 -7.69 9.51 7.17
C ILE A 299 -8.28 8.86 5.91
N ASN A 300 -7.54 8.84 4.81
CA ASN A 300 -7.92 8.21 3.54
C ASN A 300 -7.39 6.77 3.38
N LYS A 301 -6.75 6.21 4.42
CA LYS A 301 -6.26 4.83 4.48
C LYS A 301 -7.02 4.00 5.51
N SER A 302 -8.33 4.24 5.63
CA SER A 302 -9.26 3.51 6.50
C SER A 302 -8.73 3.20 7.91
N PRO A 303 -8.14 4.18 8.63
CA PRO A 303 -7.50 3.90 9.91
C PRO A 303 -8.55 3.49 10.95
N PHE A 304 -8.26 2.44 11.73
CA PHE A 304 -9.10 2.09 12.86
C PHE A 304 -8.92 3.13 13.97
N VAL A 305 -9.93 3.97 14.20
CA VAL A 305 -9.95 5.01 15.22
C VAL A 305 -11.31 5.06 15.90
N VAL A 306 -11.35 5.26 17.21
CA VAL A 306 -12.61 5.34 17.97
C VAL A 306 -12.47 6.24 19.19
N ALA A 307 -13.28 7.30 19.24
CA ALA A 307 -13.29 8.25 20.36
C ALA A 307 -14.09 7.73 21.57
N ASN A 308 -15.02 6.80 21.36
CA ASN A 308 -15.74 6.14 22.45
C ASN A 308 -14.86 5.06 23.11
N LEU A 309 -14.10 5.46 24.13
CA LEU A 309 -13.13 4.60 24.80
C LEU A 309 -13.75 3.37 25.50
N LYS A 310 -15.08 3.34 25.73
CA LYS A 310 -15.78 2.17 26.30
C LYS A 310 -15.62 0.91 25.46
N VAL A 311 -15.20 1.03 24.20
CA VAL A 311 -14.85 -0.13 23.37
C VAL A 311 -13.70 -0.94 23.96
N LEU A 312 -12.79 -0.31 24.71
CA LEU A 312 -11.72 -0.96 25.45
C LEU A 312 -12.19 -1.22 26.89
N SER A 313 -12.48 -2.48 27.21
CA SER A 313 -12.79 -2.90 28.58
C SER A 313 -11.57 -2.77 29.50
N ALA A 314 -11.79 -2.60 30.80
CA ALA A 314 -10.72 -2.55 31.80
C ALA A 314 -9.81 -3.79 31.77
N GLU A 315 -10.38 -4.99 31.57
CA GLU A 315 -9.62 -6.24 31.45
C GLU A 315 -8.65 -6.23 30.27
N ARG A 316 -9.12 -5.80 29.10
CA ARG A 316 -8.28 -5.63 27.90
C ARG A 316 -7.24 -4.53 28.07
N ALA A 317 -7.57 -3.41 28.73
CA ALA A 317 -6.59 -2.36 29.03
C ALA A 317 -5.47 -2.88 29.95
N ALA A 318 -5.83 -3.63 31.00
CA ALA A 318 -4.88 -4.27 31.90
C ALA A 318 -4.04 -5.34 31.20
N HIS A 319 -4.64 -6.14 30.32
CA HIS A 319 -3.93 -7.13 29.50
C HIS A 319 -2.83 -6.49 28.63
N TRP A 320 -3.08 -5.27 28.12
CA TRP A 320 -2.12 -4.50 27.34
C TRP A 320 -1.24 -3.56 28.17
N SER A 321 -1.28 -3.67 29.50
CA SER A 321 -0.51 -2.81 30.42
C SER A 321 -0.75 -1.31 30.18
N LEU A 322 -1.97 -0.94 29.78
CA LEU A 322 -2.33 0.44 29.50
C LEU A 322 -2.84 1.12 30.77
N ASP A 323 -2.06 2.06 31.30
CA ASP A 323 -2.46 2.90 32.43
C ASP A 323 -3.46 3.98 31.99
N LEU A 324 -4.74 3.72 32.22
CA LEU A 324 -5.83 4.64 31.85
C LEU A 324 -5.83 5.93 32.68
N ASP A 325 -5.31 5.91 33.91
CA ASP A 325 -5.23 7.09 34.76
C ASP A 325 -4.09 8.01 34.31
N ALA A 326 -2.95 7.45 33.89
CA ALA A 326 -1.89 8.20 33.22
C ALA A 326 -2.39 8.82 31.91
N VAL A 327 -3.11 8.04 31.07
CA VAL A 327 -3.70 8.55 29.82
C VAL A 327 -4.64 9.74 30.09
N ALA A 328 -5.50 9.66 31.12
CA ALA A 328 -6.39 10.75 31.48
C ALA A 328 -5.63 12.02 31.90
N ARG A 329 -4.60 11.89 32.74
CA ARG A 329 -3.72 13.02 33.14
C ARG A 329 -2.98 13.63 31.94
N HIS A 330 -2.48 12.78 31.04
CA HIS A 330 -1.82 13.22 29.82
C HIS A 330 -2.80 13.90 28.85
N ALA A 331 -4.05 13.47 28.79
CA ALA A 331 -5.08 14.12 27.98
C ALA A 331 -5.38 15.54 28.48
N GLU A 332 -5.46 15.76 29.80
CA GLU A 332 -5.59 17.11 30.36
C GLU A 332 -4.36 17.97 30.03
N THR A 333 -3.17 17.38 30.05
CA THR A 333 -1.94 18.07 29.64
C THR A 333 -1.95 18.44 28.16
N ALA A 334 -2.41 17.54 27.29
CA ALA A 334 -2.56 17.79 25.85
C ALA A 334 -3.56 18.91 25.58
N ARG A 335 -4.69 18.93 26.27
CA ARG A 335 -5.70 19.98 26.18
C ARG A 335 -5.15 21.35 26.58
N ALA A 336 -4.23 21.38 27.54
CA ALA A 336 -3.57 22.60 28.01
C ALA A 336 -2.31 22.99 27.21
N LEU A 337 -2.02 22.34 26.07
CA LEU A 337 -0.96 22.79 25.17
C LEU A 337 -1.39 24.08 24.44
N PRO A 338 -0.44 24.97 24.12
CA PRO A 338 -0.72 26.12 23.28
C PRO A 338 -1.08 25.70 21.85
N GLU A 339 -1.53 26.65 21.04
CA GLU A 339 -1.69 26.45 19.59
C GLU A 339 -0.32 26.11 18.96
N LEU A 340 -0.22 25.01 18.21
CA LEU A 340 1.04 24.48 17.66
C LEU A 340 1.10 24.50 16.12
N SER A 341 0.12 25.08 15.42
CA SER A 341 0.04 25.02 13.95
C SER A 341 1.26 25.66 13.27
N SER A 342 1.79 26.76 13.79
CA SER A 342 3.03 27.37 13.27
C SER A 342 4.23 26.44 13.42
N LEU A 343 4.37 25.80 14.59
CA LEU A 343 5.41 24.81 14.87
C LEU A 343 5.34 23.66 13.87
N TRP A 344 4.15 23.10 13.64
CA TRP A 344 3.98 21.99 12.69
C TRP A 344 4.30 22.38 11.25
N ARG A 345 3.95 23.61 10.82
CA ARG A 345 4.35 24.11 9.48
C ARG A 345 5.87 24.10 9.31
N SER A 346 6.60 24.58 10.31
CA SER A 346 8.08 24.55 10.29
C SER A 346 8.64 23.13 10.36
N VAL A 347 8.07 22.27 11.21
CA VAL A 347 8.52 20.87 11.35
C VAL A 347 8.38 20.10 10.04
N TYR A 348 7.26 20.22 9.35
CA TYR A 348 6.96 19.46 8.11
C TYR A 348 7.29 20.22 6.82
N GLN A 349 8.02 21.33 6.90
CA GLN A 349 8.53 22.00 5.72
C GLN A 349 9.47 21.06 4.95
N ARG A 350 9.12 20.74 3.70
CA ARG A 350 9.94 19.88 2.85
C ARG A 350 10.92 20.74 2.06
N GLU A 351 12.16 20.26 1.96
CA GLU A 351 13.12 20.76 0.99
C GLU A 351 12.79 20.16 -0.39
N ALA A 352 13.11 20.89 -1.46
CA ALA A 352 12.95 20.36 -2.81
C ALA A 352 13.90 19.17 -2.99
N GLY A 353 13.35 17.99 -3.26
CA GLY A 353 14.13 16.79 -3.56
C GLY A 353 14.73 16.85 -4.95
N ALA A 354 15.62 15.90 -5.24
CA ALA A 354 16.10 15.68 -6.61
C ALA A 354 14.91 15.31 -7.53
N PRO A 355 14.94 15.71 -8.82
CA PRO A 355 13.97 15.26 -9.80
C PRO A 355 13.86 13.74 -9.83
N GLN A 356 12.64 13.21 -9.83
CA GLN A 356 12.37 11.79 -9.93
C GLN A 356 12.10 11.39 -11.38
N ASP A 357 12.38 10.13 -11.70
CA ASP A 357 11.98 9.54 -12.98
C ASP A 357 10.46 9.56 -13.14
N VAL A 358 9.95 9.76 -14.37
CA VAL A 358 8.51 9.94 -14.60
C VAL A 358 7.68 8.73 -14.18
N ASP A 359 8.22 7.50 -14.21
CA ASP A 359 7.47 6.32 -13.75
C ASP A 359 7.24 6.34 -12.23
N GLU A 360 8.14 7.00 -11.49
CA GLU A 360 8.16 7.06 -10.03
C GLU A 360 7.52 8.36 -9.48
N ASN A 361 7.29 9.35 -10.34
CA ASN A 361 6.91 10.72 -9.95
C ASN A 361 5.39 10.96 -9.86
N LEU A 362 4.58 9.91 -9.64
CA LEU A 362 3.12 10.02 -9.42
C LEU A 362 2.77 11.05 -8.33
N TYR A 363 3.56 11.12 -7.27
CA TYR A 363 3.33 12.02 -6.14
C TYR A 363 4.00 13.40 -6.29
N GLY A 364 4.57 13.71 -7.46
CA GLY A 364 5.14 15.02 -7.80
C GLY A 364 4.10 16.12 -8.03
N GLY A 365 2.84 15.75 -8.27
CA GLY A 365 1.73 16.70 -8.46
C GLY A 365 0.47 16.00 -8.96
N PHE A 366 -0.70 16.64 -8.79
CA PHE A 366 -1.93 16.11 -9.36
C PHE A 366 -2.08 16.53 -10.82
N VAL A 367 -2.46 15.58 -11.68
CA VAL A 367 -2.81 15.84 -13.08
C VAL A 367 -4.00 16.80 -13.16
N SER A 368 -3.87 17.83 -14.00
CA SER A 368 -4.91 18.84 -14.21
C SER A 368 -6.15 18.23 -14.87
N ASN A 369 -7.28 18.94 -14.79
CA ASN A 369 -8.52 18.47 -15.45
C ASN A 369 -8.40 18.43 -16.98
N ASN A 370 -7.59 19.31 -17.58
CA ASN A 370 -7.37 19.35 -19.03
C ASN A 370 -6.53 18.14 -19.47
N ASP A 371 -5.40 17.92 -18.80
CA ASP A 371 -4.53 16.78 -19.07
C ASP A 371 -5.27 15.45 -18.84
N ARG A 372 -6.07 15.35 -17.78
CA ARG A 372 -6.90 14.14 -17.53
C ARG A 372 -7.84 13.85 -18.70
N LYS A 373 -8.50 14.86 -19.27
CA LYS A 373 -9.37 14.68 -20.45
C LYS A 373 -8.56 14.26 -21.68
N ALA A 374 -7.38 14.84 -21.89
CA ALA A 374 -6.49 14.47 -22.98
C ALA A 374 -6.04 13.00 -22.87
N LEU A 375 -5.59 12.56 -21.69
CA LEU A 375 -5.21 11.17 -21.43
C LEU A 375 -6.39 10.20 -21.65
N GLN A 376 -7.59 10.54 -21.17
CA GLN A 376 -8.80 9.74 -21.41
C GLN A 376 -9.14 9.61 -22.89
N LYS A 377 -8.95 10.67 -23.69
CA LYS A 377 -9.12 10.60 -25.16
C LYS A 377 -8.08 9.66 -25.76
N MET A 378 -6.80 9.82 -25.41
CA MET A 378 -5.70 9.03 -25.96
C MET A 378 -5.86 7.53 -25.69
N ARG A 379 -6.33 7.15 -24.50
CA ARG A 379 -6.60 5.75 -24.13
C ARG A 379 -7.67 5.06 -25.00
N ARG A 380 -8.52 5.81 -25.69
CA ARG A 380 -9.55 5.27 -26.59
C ARG A 380 -9.06 5.10 -28.02
N LEU A 381 -7.86 5.59 -28.34
CA LEU A 381 -7.26 5.46 -29.66
C LEU A 381 -6.67 4.07 -29.86
N SER A 382 -6.69 3.60 -31.11
CA SER A 382 -5.88 2.45 -31.50
C SER A 382 -4.39 2.77 -31.39
N ALA A 383 -3.55 1.74 -31.30
CA ALA A 383 -2.10 1.90 -31.24
C ALA A 383 -1.54 2.74 -32.41
N LEU A 384 -2.07 2.55 -33.62
CA LEU A 384 -1.66 3.30 -34.82
C LEU A 384 -2.09 4.78 -34.76
N GLN A 385 -3.30 5.06 -34.27
CA GLN A 385 -3.76 6.44 -34.08
C GLN A 385 -2.94 7.15 -33.00
N LEU A 386 -2.66 6.47 -31.89
CA LEU A 386 -1.87 7.01 -30.78
C LEU A 386 -0.44 7.36 -31.21
N ALA A 387 0.13 6.64 -32.18
CA ALA A 387 1.45 6.94 -32.73
C ALA A 387 1.54 8.29 -33.44
N GLY A 388 0.42 8.82 -33.95
CA GLY A 388 0.35 10.14 -34.60
C GLY A 388 -0.06 11.29 -33.68
N GLU A 389 -0.39 11.03 -32.40
CA GLU A 389 -0.81 12.09 -31.48
C GLU A 389 0.39 12.85 -30.90
N MET A 390 0.26 14.18 -30.79
CA MET A 390 1.23 15.00 -30.09
C MET A 390 0.87 15.10 -28.60
N GLY A 391 1.81 14.74 -27.72
CA GLY A 391 1.67 14.81 -26.26
C GLY A 391 1.78 16.24 -25.71
N LEU A 392 0.87 17.12 -26.10
CA LEU A 392 0.81 18.50 -25.58
C LEU A 392 0.05 18.51 -24.25
N PHE A 393 0.79 18.53 -23.15
CA PHE A 393 0.26 18.52 -21.79
C PHE A 393 0.71 19.77 -21.01
N GLU A 394 -0.10 20.19 -20.04
CA GLU A 394 0.30 21.22 -19.08
C GLU A 394 1.40 20.68 -18.16
N ASP A 395 1.29 19.43 -17.75
CA ASP A 395 2.35 18.71 -17.02
C ASP A 395 3.36 18.07 -18.00
N PRO A 396 4.62 18.56 -18.04
CA PRO A 396 5.62 18.08 -19.00
C PRO A 396 6.00 16.61 -18.81
N GLN A 397 5.77 16.01 -17.64
CA GLN A 397 6.12 14.60 -17.41
C GLN A 397 5.22 13.64 -18.19
N LEU A 398 4.00 14.07 -18.53
CA LEU A 398 3.02 13.25 -19.23
C LEU A 398 3.41 12.96 -20.69
N ALA A 399 4.17 13.85 -21.32
CA ALA A 399 4.70 13.62 -22.67
C ALA A 399 5.70 12.45 -22.67
N GLU A 400 6.58 12.40 -21.68
CA GLU A 400 7.52 11.29 -21.51
C GLU A 400 6.81 9.99 -21.11
N LEU A 401 5.82 10.09 -20.23
CA LEU A 401 4.99 8.94 -19.81
C LEU A 401 4.24 8.33 -20.99
N LEU A 402 3.67 9.16 -21.87
CA LEU A 402 3.01 8.74 -23.11
C LEU A 402 3.99 8.01 -24.06
N PHE A 403 5.21 8.53 -24.22
CA PHE A 403 6.25 7.87 -25.02
C PHE A 403 6.57 6.49 -24.47
N ARG A 404 6.83 6.37 -23.16
CA ARG A 404 7.13 5.08 -22.51
C ARG A 404 5.96 4.11 -22.55
N TYR A 405 4.73 4.59 -22.37
CA TYR A 405 3.51 3.80 -22.52
C TYR A 405 3.43 3.17 -23.92
N ARG A 406 3.61 3.97 -24.98
CA ARG A 406 3.65 3.48 -26.37
C ARG A 406 4.78 2.48 -26.58
N ALA A 407 5.98 2.78 -26.09
CA ALA A 407 7.15 1.95 -26.33
C ALA A 407 7.07 0.58 -25.64
N ARG A 408 6.47 0.52 -24.44
CA ARG A 408 6.25 -0.74 -23.70
C ARG A 408 5.13 -1.59 -24.29
N ASN A 409 4.02 -0.97 -24.69
CA ASN A 409 2.80 -1.70 -25.06
C ASN A 409 2.63 -1.89 -26.57
N PHE A 410 3.15 -0.98 -27.38
CA PHE A 410 2.99 -0.96 -28.83
C PHE A 410 4.31 -0.68 -29.55
N PRO A 411 5.39 -1.45 -29.27
CA PRO A 411 6.73 -1.18 -29.81
C PRO A 411 6.78 -1.17 -31.34
N THR A 412 5.87 -1.90 -32.01
CA THR A 412 5.77 -1.96 -33.47
C THR A 412 5.27 -0.66 -34.10
N THR A 413 4.71 0.26 -33.31
CA THR A 413 4.24 1.58 -33.78
C THR A 413 5.27 2.68 -33.65
N LEU A 414 6.44 2.37 -33.11
CA LEU A 414 7.54 3.33 -32.95
C LEU A 414 8.24 3.57 -34.29
N SER A 415 8.58 4.82 -34.59
CA SER A 415 9.48 5.19 -35.69
C SER A 415 10.90 4.66 -35.45
N GLY A 416 11.77 4.67 -36.46
CA GLY A 416 13.16 4.22 -36.31
C GLY A 416 13.94 5.03 -35.24
N GLU A 417 13.69 6.34 -35.15
CA GLU A 417 14.28 7.20 -34.10
C GLU A 417 13.73 6.87 -32.72
N GLU A 418 12.41 6.65 -32.61
CA GLU A 418 11.76 6.27 -31.36
C GLU A 418 12.23 4.90 -30.86
N GLN A 419 12.43 3.92 -31.76
CA GLN A 419 12.98 2.62 -31.43
C GLN A 419 14.42 2.72 -30.92
N ASN A 420 15.25 3.58 -31.52
CA ASN A 420 16.61 3.83 -31.06
C ASN A 420 16.61 4.47 -29.67
N ARG A 421 15.78 5.50 -29.47
CA ARG A 421 15.59 6.16 -28.17
C ARG A 421 15.15 5.16 -27.09
N TRP A 422 14.18 4.31 -27.41
CA TRP A 422 13.67 3.31 -26.47
C TRP A 422 14.73 2.25 -26.12
N ARG A 423 15.50 1.76 -27.12
CA ARG A 423 16.60 0.82 -26.86
C ARG A 423 17.68 1.40 -25.97
N GLN A 424 18.08 2.66 -26.20
CA GLN A 424 19.05 3.36 -25.36
C GLN A 424 18.53 3.52 -23.93
N TRP A 425 17.24 3.88 -23.77
CA TRP A 425 16.59 3.93 -22.47
C TRP A 425 16.63 2.59 -21.73
N CYS A 426 16.26 1.49 -22.42
CA CYS A 426 16.28 0.15 -21.82
C CYS A 426 17.68 -0.23 -21.37
N ARG A 427 18.71 -0.04 -22.22
CA ARG A 427 20.11 -0.29 -21.86
C ARG A 427 20.53 0.46 -20.59
N ALA A 428 20.33 1.78 -20.58
CA ALA A 428 20.71 2.62 -19.44
C ALA A 428 20.00 2.21 -18.15
N ARG A 429 18.72 1.83 -18.24
CA ARG A 429 17.95 1.36 -17.09
C ARG A 429 18.45 0.02 -16.57
N LEU A 430 18.74 -0.93 -17.45
CA LEU A 430 19.30 -2.23 -17.09
C LEU A 430 20.71 -2.12 -16.50
N GLU A 431 21.57 -1.28 -17.09
CA GLU A 431 22.91 -0.97 -16.57
C GLU A 431 22.84 -0.42 -15.14
N ARG A 432 21.84 0.44 -14.85
CA ARG A 432 21.63 0.98 -13.49
C ARG A 432 21.20 -0.10 -12.48
N SER A 433 20.41 -1.08 -12.91
CA SER A 433 19.92 -2.18 -12.04
C SER A 433 20.88 -3.38 -11.96
N ALA A 434 21.78 -3.55 -12.92
CA ALA A 434 22.63 -4.73 -13.05
C ALA A 434 23.50 -5.01 -11.81
N PRO A 435 24.13 -4.02 -11.15
CA PRO A 435 24.91 -4.28 -9.95
C PRO A 435 24.09 -4.91 -8.83
N ALA A 436 22.92 -4.33 -8.51
CA ALA A 436 22.05 -4.85 -7.45
C ALA A 436 21.55 -6.27 -7.77
N PHE A 437 21.22 -6.54 -9.04
CA PHE A 437 20.81 -7.87 -9.48
C PHE A 437 21.96 -8.90 -9.37
N GLN A 438 23.19 -8.52 -9.72
CA GLN A 438 24.37 -9.41 -9.62
C GLN A 438 24.77 -9.69 -8.17
N ASP A 439 24.68 -8.69 -7.30
CA ASP A 439 24.92 -8.85 -5.86
C ASP A 439 23.90 -9.81 -5.25
N GLU A 440 22.61 -9.63 -5.59
CA GLU A 440 21.54 -10.53 -5.15
C GLU A 440 21.73 -11.96 -5.68
N LEU A 441 22.08 -12.12 -6.96
CA LEU A 441 22.34 -13.41 -7.58
C LEU A 441 23.49 -14.14 -6.89
N SER A 442 24.59 -13.44 -6.65
CA SER A 442 25.78 -14.00 -6.00
C SER A 442 25.47 -14.44 -4.56
N ALA A 443 24.70 -13.63 -3.82
CA ALA A 443 24.27 -13.97 -2.46
C ALA A 443 23.36 -15.21 -2.43
N LEU A 444 22.39 -15.31 -3.36
CA LEU A 444 21.46 -16.43 -3.44
C LEU A 444 22.12 -17.72 -3.95
N GLN A 445 23.12 -17.64 -4.84
CA GLN A 445 23.91 -18.79 -5.28
C GLN A 445 24.80 -19.37 -4.17
N ALA A 446 25.24 -18.53 -3.23
CA ALA A 446 26.00 -18.96 -2.06
C ALA A 446 25.12 -19.54 -0.95
N ALA A 447 23.79 -19.34 -1.02
CA ALA A 447 22.84 -19.87 -0.05
C ALA A 447 22.47 -21.33 -0.34
N ASP A 448 22.18 -22.10 0.70
CA ASP A 448 21.67 -23.47 0.58
C ASP A 448 20.16 -23.44 0.25
N LEU A 449 19.85 -23.24 -1.03
CA LEU A 449 18.47 -23.18 -1.53
C LEU A 449 17.95 -24.59 -1.92
N PRO A 450 16.67 -24.90 -1.68
CA PRO A 450 16.04 -26.11 -2.21
C PRO A 450 16.14 -26.19 -3.74
N SER A 451 16.17 -27.40 -4.30
CA SER A 451 16.37 -27.62 -5.75
C SER A 451 15.37 -26.87 -6.63
N VAL A 452 14.12 -26.72 -6.19
CA VAL A 452 13.09 -25.96 -6.91
C VAL A 452 13.47 -24.47 -7.00
N GLN A 453 13.96 -23.89 -5.90
CA GLN A 453 14.40 -22.49 -5.88
C GLN A 453 15.68 -22.28 -6.68
N GLN A 454 16.61 -23.25 -6.70
CA GLN A 454 17.79 -23.19 -7.58
C GLN A 454 17.40 -23.17 -9.07
N GLN A 455 16.39 -23.95 -9.47
CA GLN A 455 15.88 -23.94 -10.84
C GLN A 455 15.24 -22.60 -11.20
N LEU A 456 14.42 -22.03 -10.31
CA LEU A 456 13.83 -20.71 -10.49
C LEU A 456 14.91 -19.63 -10.62
N LEU A 457 15.93 -19.67 -9.75
CA LEU A 457 17.07 -18.74 -9.79
C LEU A 457 17.77 -18.78 -11.15
N GLN A 458 18.07 -19.97 -11.65
CA GLN A 458 18.71 -20.14 -12.96
C GLN A 458 17.84 -19.59 -14.09
N GLN A 459 16.53 -19.86 -14.08
CA GLN A 459 15.61 -19.31 -15.08
C GLN A 459 15.65 -17.79 -15.09
N VAL A 460 15.57 -17.13 -13.93
CA VAL A 460 15.58 -15.66 -13.89
C VAL A 460 16.94 -15.09 -14.32
N ALA A 461 18.04 -15.76 -14.00
CA ALA A 461 19.37 -15.38 -14.49
C ALA A 461 19.47 -15.49 -16.03
N ASP A 462 18.96 -16.57 -16.62
CA ASP A 462 18.92 -16.77 -18.08
C ASP A 462 18.08 -15.70 -18.77
N TYR A 463 16.95 -15.29 -18.15
CA TYR A 463 16.13 -14.19 -18.65
C TYR A 463 16.93 -12.88 -18.69
N ALA A 464 17.62 -12.54 -17.60
CA ALA A 464 18.41 -11.31 -17.53
C ALA A 464 19.52 -11.29 -18.59
N ALA A 465 20.23 -12.40 -18.78
CA ALA A 465 21.26 -12.55 -19.80
C ALA A 465 20.68 -12.41 -21.22
N SER A 466 19.55 -13.07 -21.49
CA SER A 466 18.86 -12.97 -22.79
C SER A 466 18.39 -11.54 -23.08
N LEU A 467 17.87 -10.84 -22.05
CA LEU A 467 17.39 -9.48 -22.19
C LEU A 467 18.55 -8.52 -22.51
N GLN A 468 19.66 -8.64 -21.78
CA GLN A 468 20.89 -7.87 -22.05
C GLN A 468 21.41 -8.13 -23.47
N ALA A 469 21.48 -9.39 -23.90
CA ALA A 469 21.92 -9.76 -25.24
C ALA A 469 20.99 -9.22 -26.35
N SER A 470 19.68 -9.21 -26.13
CA SER A 470 18.72 -8.66 -27.10
C SER A 470 18.82 -7.14 -27.26
N LEU A 471 19.37 -6.48 -26.24
CA LEU A 471 19.53 -5.05 -26.21
C LEU A 471 20.92 -4.60 -26.61
N ALA A 472 21.97 -5.43 -26.56
CA ALA A 472 23.32 -5.13 -27.05
C ALA A 472 23.34 -4.79 -28.54
#